data_AF-A0A2C6E306-F1
#
_entry.id   AF-A0A2C6E306-F1
#
_cell.length_a   1.000
_cell.length_b   1.000
_cell.length_c   1.000
_cell.angle_alpha   90.00
_cell.angle_beta   90.00
_cell.angle_gamma   90.00
#
_symmetry.space_group_name_H-M   'P 1'
#
loop_
_entity.id
_entity.type
_entity.pdbx_description
1 polymer ?
#
loop_
_entity_poly.entity_id
_entity_poly.type
_entity_poly.pdbx_seq_one_letter_code
_entity_poly.pdbx_strand_id
1 'polypeptide(L)'
;MQTYSAIRSTLMQLIEAELEVDKEQLDVISDDANLIEAPLFLDSVDLMQLSAACKKAFQLKDLGELSTVTLATLTRQIALNLTQQKQATPLETWADQVTSLKETDLLEQIQRSLDCEIIGQARLIKDSTPCDIIVSTMVLLAHNITPVLSANAAANANAFSWRELTLSNQEVEIPFRSMTAFLQQHSDKTIGFETSGSTGKPQTWHKSIASLHAEAVTFADTFSFDAVDYFCACVDIRHMFGFIWAFMLPLQLGKPVCYELGSTPDLQPVKDKQVGVILTPTMFDFVADQLSQNHCYLISSGAPFKGEKEQKLADLISYLSLSIQAFEVLGSTETGGIGYRQLGNNETHFTKFTAVDIYQNAEHKTMLRSPFLVANCEEFELKDKLIFSNENQFTHGGRADQIFKYAGKRYSLQSIEKILQERFVGLRHRVFFIEDNNNNKGGELVAFVEGLSCIPTLQDIRSWFKDLPTPQVHFLAQFPENELGKITLSALQECVHE
;
A
#
# COMPACT_ATOMS: atom_id res chain seq x y z
N MET A 1 -0.26 15.00 -6.76
CA MET A 1 -0.79 16.37 -6.56
C MET A 1 -1.30 16.50 -5.15
N GLN A 2 -0.72 17.44 -4.41
CA GLN A 2 -1.21 17.79 -3.07
C GLN A 2 -2.70 18.16 -3.15
N THR A 3 -3.53 17.69 -2.22
CA THR A 3 -4.93 18.14 -2.10
C THR A 3 -4.99 19.66 -2.01
N TYR A 4 -6.12 20.27 -2.38
CA TYR A 4 -6.34 21.71 -2.14
C TYR A 4 -6.02 22.11 -0.69
N SER A 5 -6.33 21.24 0.27
CA SER A 5 -5.96 21.43 1.68
C SER A 5 -4.45 21.40 1.94
N ALA A 6 -3.70 20.51 1.28
CA ALA A 6 -2.26 20.43 1.40
C ALA A 6 -1.55 21.59 0.68
N ILE A 7 -1.99 21.94 -0.54
CA ILE A 7 -1.51 23.14 -1.25
C ILE A 7 -1.75 24.38 -0.41
N ARG A 8 -2.95 24.53 0.16
CA ARG A 8 -3.29 25.63 1.06
C ARG A 8 -2.40 25.63 2.29
N SER A 9 -2.20 24.48 2.94
CA SER A 9 -1.34 24.38 4.12
C SER A 9 0.10 24.77 3.82
N THR A 10 0.67 24.30 2.71
CA THR A 10 2.02 24.69 2.28
C THR A 10 2.07 26.17 1.89
N LEU A 11 1.05 26.69 1.21
CA LEU A 11 0.96 28.11 0.87
C LEU A 11 0.96 28.99 2.13
N MET A 12 0.21 28.60 3.17
CA MET A 12 0.21 29.30 4.46
C MET A 12 1.59 29.32 5.11
N GLN A 13 2.31 28.18 5.07
CA GLN A 13 3.68 28.10 5.58
C GLN A 13 4.66 28.98 4.79
N LEU A 14 4.48 29.09 3.47
CA LEU A 14 5.30 29.97 2.63
C LEU A 14 5.01 31.44 2.94
N ILE A 15 3.74 31.81 3.17
CA ILE A 15 3.38 33.17 3.57
C ILE A 15 3.99 33.50 4.94
N GLU A 16 3.87 32.61 5.93
CA GLU A 16 4.50 32.78 7.25
C GLU A 16 6.02 32.97 7.14
N ALA A 17 6.69 32.11 6.35
CA ALA A 17 8.15 32.08 6.26
C ALA A 17 8.76 33.21 5.42
N GLU A 18 8.14 33.56 4.29
CA GLU A 18 8.72 34.52 3.34
C GLU A 18 8.29 35.96 3.61
N LEU A 19 7.14 36.16 4.25
CA LEU A 19 6.56 37.48 4.49
C LEU A 19 6.61 37.89 5.97
N GLU A 20 7.26 37.08 6.81
CA GLU A 20 7.42 37.30 8.27
C GLU A 20 6.10 37.62 8.99
N VAL A 21 4.99 37.03 8.52
CA VAL A 21 3.66 37.25 9.10
C VAL A 21 3.46 36.33 10.29
N ASP A 22 2.98 36.89 11.41
CA ASP A 22 2.64 36.12 12.59
C ASP A 22 1.57 35.07 12.30
N LYS A 23 1.81 33.85 12.78
CA LYS A 23 0.87 32.72 12.64
C LYS A 23 -0.54 33.02 13.15
N GLU A 24 -0.65 33.80 14.23
CA GLU A 24 -1.93 34.22 14.78
C GLU A 24 -2.74 35.10 13.83
N GLN A 25 -2.09 35.91 12.98
CA GLN A 25 -2.77 36.70 11.97
C GLN A 25 -3.24 35.83 10.81
N LEU A 26 -2.42 34.85 10.44
CA LEU A 26 -2.68 33.90 9.36
C LEU A 26 -3.85 32.94 9.67
N ASP A 27 -3.97 32.48 10.91
CA ASP A 27 -5.03 31.55 11.33
C ASP A 27 -6.46 32.14 11.22
N VAL A 28 -6.59 33.47 11.12
CA VAL A 28 -7.89 34.17 11.01
C VAL A 28 -8.24 34.59 9.58
N ILE A 29 -7.34 34.39 8.61
CA ILE A 29 -7.54 34.79 7.21
C ILE A 29 -8.49 33.82 6.52
N SER A 30 -9.59 34.35 5.97
CA SER A 30 -10.50 33.56 5.12
C SER A 30 -9.88 33.31 3.75
N ASP A 31 -10.29 32.23 3.09
CA ASP A 31 -9.73 31.86 1.78
C ASP A 31 -10.02 32.91 0.69
N ASP A 32 -11.06 33.71 0.88
CA ASP A 32 -11.47 34.78 -0.02
C ASP A 32 -10.88 36.16 0.34
N ALA A 33 -10.11 36.26 1.43
CA ALA A 33 -9.48 37.51 1.82
C ALA A 33 -8.44 37.93 0.77
N ASN A 34 -8.51 39.20 0.35
CA ASN A 34 -7.53 39.79 -0.55
C ASN A 34 -6.24 40.06 0.22
N LEU A 35 -5.17 39.35 -0.14
CA LEU A 35 -3.87 39.47 0.54
C LEU A 35 -3.18 40.82 0.28
N ILE A 36 -3.58 41.55 -0.76
CA ILE A 36 -3.08 42.91 -1.06
C ILE A 36 -3.73 43.94 -0.13
N GLU A 37 -4.91 43.62 0.43
CA GLU A 37 -5.64 44.46 1.36
C GLU A 37 -5.51 43.92 2.79
N ALA A 38 -6.28 44.47 3.71
CA ALA A 38 -6.31 43.97 5.07
C ALA A 38 -6.67 42.47 5.09
N PRO A 39 -5.98 41.64 5.90
CA PRO A 39 -5.09 42.04 6.99
C PRO A 39 -3.58 42.11 6.64
N LEU A 40 -3.16 41.67 5.45
CA LEU A 40 -1.72 41.48 5.15
C LEU A 40 -1.06 42.64 4.41
N PHE A 41 -1.81 43.42 3.62
CA PHE A 41 -1.28 44.57 2.86
C PHE A 41 -0.04 44.26 2.00
N LEU A 42 -0.01 43.10 1.35
CA LEU A 42 1.15 42.67 0.55
C LEU A 42 1.42 43.65 -0.60
N ASP A 43 2.66 44.10 -0.71
CA ASP A 43 3.10 44.96 -1.80
C ASP A 43 3.60 44.16 -3.01
N SER A 44 4.05 44.85 -4.06
CA SER A 44 4.55 44.18 -5.27
C SER A 44 5.81 43.33 -5.04
N VAL A 45 6.65 43.69 -4.07
CA VAL A 45 7.86 42.95 -3.72
C VAL A 45 7.49 41.67 -2.99
N ASP A 46 6.58 41.76 -2.02
CA ASP A 46 6.02 40.62 -1.27
C ASP A 46 5.38 39.60 -2.22
N LEU A 47 4.57 40.07 -3.16
CA LEU A 47 3.95 39.20 -4.17
C LEU A 47 4.98 38.53 -5.09
N MET A 48 6.08 39.22 -5.46
CA MET A 48 7.16 38.61 -6.22
C MET A 48 7.92 37.54 -5.43
N GLN A 49 8.18 37.79 -4.14
CA GLN A 49 8.83 36.82 -3.25
C GLN A 49 7.95 35.59 -3.05
N LEU A 50 6.68 35.79 -2.71
CA LEU A 50 5.71 34.70 -2.56
C LEU A 50 5.57 33.88 -3.86
N SER A 51 5.54 34.54 -5.02
CA SER A 51 5.53 33.87 -6.33
C SER A 51 6.78 32.99 -6.53
N ALA A 52 7.97 33.51 -6.21
CA ALA A 52 9.22 32.78 -6.35
C ALA A 52 9.28 31.56 -5.40
N ALA A 53 8.85 31.76 -4.15
CA ALA A 53 8.77 30.71 -3.15
C ALA A 53 7.77 29.61 -3.55
N CYS A 54 6.59 29.98 -4.03
CA CYS A 54 5.61 29.03 -4.57
C CYS A 54 6.19 28.25 -5.76
N LYS A 55 6.78 28.94 -6.75
CA LYS A 55 7.40 28.25 -7.90
C LYS A 55 8.47 27.25 -7.48
N LYS A 56 9.27 27.60 -6.47
CA LYS A 56 10.30 26.70 -5.93
C LYS A 56 9.69 25.52 -5.16
N ALA A 57 8.77 25.78 -4.24
CA ALA A 57 8.17 24.77 -3.38
C ALA A 57 7.32 23.75 -4.17
N PHE A 58 6.58 24.24 -5.17
CA PHE A 58 5.70 23.41 -6.01
C PHE A 58 6.34 23.02 -7.35
N GLN A 59 7.62 23.38 -7.59
CA GLN A 59 8.36 23.11 -8.83
C GLN A 59 7.66 23.57 -10.12
N LEU A 60 7.02 24.74 -10.06
CA LEU A 60 6.26 25.33 -11.16
C LEU A 60 7.16 26.21 -12.04
N LYS A 61 6.97 26.12 -13.37
CA LYS A 61 7.62 27.03 -14.33
C LYS A 61 7.05 28.44 -14.26
N ASP A 62 5.74 28.54 -14.08
CA ASP A 62 5.00 29.79 -13.95
C ASP A 62 3.85 29.61 -12.97
N LEU A 63 3.48 30.70 -12.28
CA LEU A 63 2.32 30.78 -11.41
C LEU A 63 1.18 31.54 -12.11
N GLY A 64 1.47 32.38 -13.10
CA GLY A 64 0.51 33.27 -13.77
C GLY A 64 0.40 34.65 -13.10
N GLU A 65 -0.53 35.48 -13.59
CA GLU A 65 -0.72 36.85 -13.11
C GLU A 65 -1.33 36.91 -11.70
N LEU A 66 -0.75 37.75 -10.84
CA LEU A 66 -1.16 37.97 -9.45
C LEU A 66 -2.05 39.21 -9.29
N SER A 67 -3.08 39.34 -10.14
CA SER A 67 -3.94 40.54 -10.17
C SER A 67 -5.01 40.58 -9.06
N THR A 68 -5.49 39.41 -8.61
CA THR A 68 -6.30 39.25 -7.39
C THR A 68 -5.78 38.04 -6.61
N VAL A 69 -5.07 38.31 -5.52
CA VAL A 69 -4.34 37.32 -4.74
C VAL A 69 -5.13 37.02 -3.48
N THR A 70 -6.01 36.03 -3.53
CA THR A 70 -6.60 35.41 -2.34
C THR A 70 -5.93 34.06 -2.13
N LEU A 71 -6.06 33.49 -0.93
CA LEU A 71 -5.59 32.12 -0.69
C LEU A 71 -6.30 31.13 -1.61
N ALA A 72 -7.60 31.31 -1.86
CA ALA A 72 -8.37 30.48 -2.78
C ALA A 72 -7.86 30.57 -4.22
N THR A 73 -7.63 31.79 -4.75
CA THR A 73 -7.17 31.95 -6.13
C THR A 73 -5.76 31.41 -6.31
N LEU A 74 -4.84 31.68 -5.38
CA LEU A 74 -3.49 31.10 -5.41
C LEU A 74 -3.49 29.57 -5.33
N THR A 75 -4.24 29.00 -4.38
CA THR A 75 -4.34 27.54 -4.23
C THR A 75 -4.88 26.91 -5.51
N ARG A 76 -5.91 27.50 -6.12
CA ARG A 76 -6.47 27.04 -7.40
C ARG A 76 -5.48 27.18 -8.55
N GLN A 77 -4.76 28.28 -8.61
CA GLN A 77 -3.77 28.55 -9.65
C GLN A 77 -2.61 27.55 -9.59
N ILE A 78 -2.09 27.27 -8.39
CA ILE A 78 -1.07 26.23 -8.14
C ILE A 78 -1.60 24.86 -8.56
N ALA A 79 -2.82 24.52 -8.11
CA ALA A 79 -3.46 23.25 -8.45
C ALA A 79 -3.61 23.06 -9.97
N LEU A 80 -4.05 24.10 -10.69
CA LEU A 80 -4.18 24.09 -12.15
C LEU A 80 -2.83 23.91 -12.85
N ASN A 81 -1.80 24.63 -12.43
CA ASN A 81 -0.47 24.51 -13.03
C ASN A 81 0.14 23.12 -12.79
N LEU A 82 0.00 22.57 -11.57
CA LEU A 82 0.44 21.20 -11.27
C LEU A 82 -0.28 20.17 -12.15
N THR A 83 -1.59 20.34 -12.35
CA THR A 83 -2.40 19.46 -13.21
C THR A 83 -1.92 19.53 -14.66
N GLN A 84 -1.72 20.75 -15.20
CA GLN A 84 -1.27 20.95 -16.58
C GLN A 84 0.15 20.42 -16.80
N GLN A 85 1.04 20.62 -15.83
CA GLN A 85 2.41 20.11 -15.88
C GLN A 85 2.41 18.58 -15.95
N LYS A 86 1.62 17.91 -15.09
CA LYS A 86 1.49 16.45 -15.12
C LYS A 86 0.91 15.95 -16.43
N GLN A 87 -0.14 16.59 -16.93
CA GLN A 87 -0.76 16.26 -18.22
C GLN A 87 0.21 16.40 -19.41
N ALA A 88 1.21 17.28 -19.31
CA ALA A 88 2.22 17.52 -20.33
C ALA A 88 3.55 16.77 -20.10
N THR A 89 3.70 16.05 -18.98
CA THR A 89 4.96 15.37 -18.64
C THR A 89 5.12 14.12 -19.51
N PRO A 90 6.27 13.94 -20.19
CA PRO A 90 6.55 12.71 -20.92
C PRO A 90 6.64 11.52 -19.95
N LEU A 91 6.08 10.39 -20.35
CA LEU A 91 6.15 9.15 -19.58
C LEU A 91 7.55 8.53 -19.74
N GLU A 92 8.35 8.59 -18.68
CA GLU A 92 9.59 7.83 -18.54
C GLU A 92 9.30 6.40 -18.04
N THR A 93 10.25 5.45 -18.19
CA THR A 93 10.03 4.03 -17.81
C THR A 93 9.53 3.91 -16.36
N TRP A 94 10.20 4.57 -15.42
CA TRP A 94 9.75 4.73 -14.05
C TRP A 94 9.87 6.20 -13.64
N ALA A 95 8.84 6.74 -13.00
CA ALA A 95 8.86 8.10 -12.49
C ALA A 95 8.12 8.18 -11.16
N ASP A 96 8.66 8.94 -10.22
CA ASP A 96 7.96 9.38 -9.00
C ASP A 96 7.90 10.91 -8.96
N GLN A 97 7.46 11.48 -7.83
CA GLN A 97 7.29 12.93 -7.69
C GLN A 97 8.62 13.72 -7.72
N VAL A 98 9.77 13.05 -7.59
CA VAL A 98 11.08 13.69 -7.41
C VAL A 98 12.08 13.25 -8.49
N THR A 99 11.97 12.02 -8.98
CA THR A 99 12.95 11.40 -9.86
C THR A 99 12.28 10.67 -11.02
N SER A 100 12.98 10.62 -12.15
CA SER A 100 12.66 9.72 -13.26
C SER A 100 13.86 8.84 -13.56
N LEU A 101 13.58 7.63 -14.04
CA LEU A 101 14.56 6.60 -14.32
C LEU A 101 14.19 5.92 -15.63
N LYS A 102 15.10 6.00 -16.61
CA LYS A 102 15.02 5.19 -17.84
C LYS A 102 15.63 3.82 -17.59
N GLU A 103 15.15 2.85 -18.36
CA GLU A 103 15.74 1.51 -18.38
C GLU A 103 17.24 1.52 -18.74
N THR A 104 17.64 2.37 -19.69
CA THR A 104 19.05 2.55 -20.08
C THR A 104 19.88 3.07 -18.93
N ASP A 105 19.37 4.07 -18.20
CA ASP A 105 20.10 4.70 -17.08
C ASP A 105 20.26 3.71 -15.93
N LEU A 106 19.25 2.89 -15.66
CA LEU A 106 19.32 1.82 -14.68
C LEU A 106 20.38 0.78 -15.05
N LEU A 107 20.41 0.33 -16.30
CA LEU A 107 21.43 -0.61 -16.79
C LEU A 107 22.85 -0.02 -16.70
N GLU A 108 23.02 1.27 -17.04
CA GLU A 108 24.29 1.98 -16.86
C GLU A 108 24.73 2.02 -15.40
N GLN A 109 23.81 2.32 -14.47
CA GLN A 109 24.10 2.38 -13.04
C GLN A 109 24.49 1.01 -12.48
N ILE A 110 23.80 -0.06 -12.88
CA ILE A 110 24.18 -1.44 -12.54
C ILE A 110 25.61 -1.70 -13.02
N GLN A 111 25.89 -1.41 -14.28
CA GLN A 111 27.19 -1.69 -14.88
C GLN A 111 28.33 -0.90 -14.22
N ARG A 112 28.13 0.40 -13.95
CA ARG A 112 29.10 1.25 -13.24
C ARG A 112 29.34 0.82 -11.79
N SER A 113 28.37 0.14 -11.18
CA SER A 113 28.49 -0.33 -9.80
C SER A 113 29.39 -1.56 -9.66
N LEU A 114 29.69 -2.29 -10.74
CA LEU A 114 30.39 -3.58 -10.66
C LEU A 114 31.84 -3.46 -10.15
N ASP A 115 32.45 -2.28 -10.29
CA ASP A 115 33.79 -1.99 -9.74
C ASP A 115 33.75 -1.62 -8.24
N CYS A 116 32.58 -1.41 -7.67
CA CYS A 116 32.43 -1.10 -6.25
C CYS A 116 32.45 -2.38 -5.39
N GLU A 117 33.14 -2.36 -4.26
CA GLU A 117 33.04 -3.45 -3.29
C GLU A 117 31.76 -3.29 -2.45
N ILE A 118 30.84 -4.26 -2.54
CA ILE A 118 29.67 -4.35 -1.68
C ILE A 118 29.77 -5.63 -0.85
N ILE A 119 29.78 -5.47 0.47
CA ILE A 119 29.98 -6.59 1.41
C ILE A 119 28.63 -7.06 1.97
N GLY A 120 28.48 -8.38 2.09
CA GLY A 120 27.36 -9.05 2.76
C GLY A 120 26.67 -10.08 1.86
N GLN A 121 25.93 -11.01 2.47
CA GLN A 121 25.09 -11.96 1.71
C GLN A 121 23.69 -11.41 1.43
N ALA A 122 23.21 -10.52 2.30
CA ALA A 122 21.93 -9.82 2.16
C ALA A 122 22.05 -8.41 2.73
N ARG A 123 21.35 -7.45 2.13
CA ARG A 123 21.37 -6.04 2.57
C ARG A 123 19.96 -5.45 2.56
N LEU A 124 19.59 -4.84 3.67
CA LEU A 124 18.37 -4.03 3.78
C LEU A 124 18.53 -2.75 2.97
N ILE A 125 17.53 -2.35 2.19
CA ILE A 125 17.57 -1.12 1.38
C ILE A 125 16.94 0.03 2.17
N LYS A 126 17.68 1.14 2.37
CA LYS A 126 17.17 2.33 3.08
C LYS A 126 16.61 3.42 2.17
N ASP A 127 16.73 3.27 0.85
CA ASP A 127 16.23 4.26 -0.09
C ASP A 127 14.73 4.52 0.07
N SER A 128 14.36 5.79 -0.05
CA SER A 128 13.00 6.26 0.21
C SER A 128 12.14 6.32 -1.06
N THR A 129 12.73 6.64 -2.21
CA THR A 129 12.04 6.79 -3.49
C THR A 129 11.95 5.46 -4.24
N PRO A 130 10.86 5.20 -4.99
CA PRO A 130 10.74 4.01 -5.83
C PRO A 130 11.90 3.82 -6.81
N CYS A 131 12.33 4.89 -7.49
CA CYS A 131 13.41 4.79 -8.46
C CYS A 131 14.73 4.38 -7.77
N ASP A 132 15.08 5.00 -6.64
CA ASP A 132 16.31 4.64 -5.92
C ASP A 132 16.25 3.22 -5.34
N ILE A 133 15.08 2.77 -4.89
CA ILE A 133 14.88 1.38 -4.42
C ILE A 133 15.08 0.40 -5.57
N ILE A 134 14.56 0.68 -6.76
CA ILE A 134 14.77 -0.16 -7.95
C ILE A 134 16.26 -0.28 -8.25
N VAL A 135 16.98 0.85 -8.31
CA VAL A 135 18.42 0.89 -8.57
C VAL A 135 19.18 0.06 -7.53
N SER A 136 18.95 0.34 -6.25
CA SER A 136 19.59 -0.41 -5.16
C SER A 136 19.30 -1.90 -5.21
N THR A 137 18.07 -2.29 -5.55
CA THR A 137 17.68 -3.71 -5.69
C THR A 137 18.47 -4.37 -6.82
N MET A 138 18.52 -3.75 -8.00
CA MET A 138 19.20 -4.34 -9.16
C MET A 138 20.73 -4.34 -8.99
N VAL A 139 21.31 -3.30 -8.38
CA VAL A 139 22.74 -3.25 -8.03
C VAL A 139 23.08 -4.40 -7.09
N LEU A 140 22.33 -4.61 -6.00
CA LEU A 140 22.61 -5.72 -5.08
C LEU A 140 22.51 -7.08 -5.78
N LEU A 141 21.52 -7.28 -6.65
CA LEU A 141 21.39 -8.52 -7.45
C LEU A 141 22.60 -8.76 -8.35
N ALA A 142 23.10 -7.73 -9.04
CA ALA A 142 24.27 -7.82 -9.90
C ALA A 142 25.56 -8.18 -9.12
N HIS A 143 25.61 -7.79 -7.85
CA HIS A 143 26.67 -8.15 -6.91
C HIS A 143 26.48 -9.52 -6.22
N ASN A 144 25.47 -10.30 -6.61
CA ASN A 144 25.08 -11.56 -5.96
C ASN A 144 24.71 -11.41 -4.47
N ILE A 145 24.19 -10.24 -4.08
CA ILE A 145 23.73 -9.94 -2.73
C ILE A 145 22.21 -9.91 -2.74
N THR A 146 21.57 -10.56 -1.77
CA THR A 146 20.11 -10.56 -1.66
C THR A 146 19.61 -9.19 -1.18
N PRO A 147 18.90 -8.40 -2.01
CA PRO A 147 18.24 -7.20 -1.52
C PRO A 147 17.10 -7.57 -0.58
N VAL A 148 16.97 -6.83 0.52
CA VAL A 148 15.87 -6.98 1.49
C VAL A 148 15.07 -5.68 1.53
N LEU A 149 13.81 -5.78 1.13
CA LEU A 149 12.85 -4.69 1.08
C LEU A 149 12.02 -4.66 2.37
N SER A 150 12.01 -3.50 3.02
CA SER A 150 11.32 -3.31 4.31
C SER A 150 10.84 -1.89 4.50
N ALA A 151 9.62 -1.74 5.02
CA ALA A 151 9.07 -0.44 5.38
C ALA A 151 9.79 0.23 6.58
N ASN A 152 10.57 -0.51 7.37
CA ASN A 152 11.24 -0.01 8.58
C ASN A 152 12.75 0.23 8.40
N ALA A 153 13.25 0.26 7.16
CA ALA A 153 14.68 0.21 6.88
C ALA A 153 15.48 1.46 7.29
N ALA A 154 14.84 2.63 7.36
CA ALA A 154 15.52 3.91 7.59
C ALA A 154 16.27 4.00 8.94
N ALA A 155 15.92 3.17 9.92
CA ALA A 155 16.55 3.17 11.25
C ALA A 155 17.80 2.28 11.35
N ASN A 156 18.16 1.53 10.29
CA ASN A 156 19.27 0.58 10.33
C ASN A 156 20.55 1.19 9.76
N ALA A 157 21.55 1.40 10.62
CA ALA A 157 22.84 2.00 10.23
C ALA A 157 23.61 1.21 9.16
N ASN A 158 23.34 -0.10 9.01
CA ASN A 158 24.00 -0.97 8.02
C ASN A 158 23.18 -1.14 6.72
N ALA A 159 22.04 -0.46 6.60
CA ALA A 159 21.23 -0.51 5.40
C ALA A 159 21.94 0.17 4.21
N PHE A 160 21.75 -0.42 3.04
CA PHE A 160 22.37 -0.07 1.77
C PHE A 160 21.58 0.99 1.03
N SER A 161 22.30 1.91 0.38
CA SER A 161 21.78 2.81 -0.65
C SER A 161 22.81 2.91 -1.78
N TRP A 162 22.35 2.81 -3.03
CA TRP A 162 23.21 2.97 -4.21
C TRP A 162 23.83 4.37 -4.28
N ARG A 163 23.18 5.38 -3.70
CA ARG A 163 23.66 6.77 -3.65
C ARG A 163 24.96 6.93 -2.85
N GLU A 164 25.29 5.94 -2.01
CA GLU A 164 26.53 5.92 -1.21
C GLU A 164 27.71 5.32 -1.98
N LEU A 165 27.46 4.77 -3.17
CA LEU A 165 28.51 4.24 -4.03
C LEU A 165 29.22 5.38 -4.77
N THR A 166 30.53 5.22 -4.91
CA THR A 166 31.33 6.07 -5.81
C THR A 166 31.41 5.38 -7.17
N LEU A 167 30.48 5.73 -8.06
CA LEU A 167 30.41 5.15 -9.40
C LEU A 167 31.50 5.73 -10.32
N SER A 168 32.05 4.88 -11.18
CA SER A 168 33.00 5.31 -12.22
C SER A 168 32.33 6.23 -13.24
N ASN A 169 33.04 7.29 -13.67
CA ASN A 169 32.60 8.19 -14.75
C ASN A 169 33.05 7.73 -16.15
N GLN A 170 33.67 6.56 -16.27
CA GLN A 170 34.11 6.03 -17.56
C GLN A 170 32.90 5.57 -18.38
N GLU A 171 33.01 5.65 -19.71
CA GLU A 171 32.07 4.97 -20.60
C GLU A 171 32.15 3.47 -20.34
N VAL A 172 31.00 2.83 -20.19
CA VAL A 172 30.93 1.40 -19.91
C VAL A 172 30.08 0.72 -20.96
N GLU A 173 30.55 -0.42 -21.44
CA GLU A 173 29.77 -1.28 -22.31
C GLU A 173 28.67 -1.96 -21.48
N ILE A 174 27.41 -1.79 -21.89
CA ILE A 174 26.26 -2.38 -21.21
C ILE A 174 26.02 -3.77 -21.80
N PRO A 175 26.25 -4.86 -21.03
CA PRO A 175 26.18 -6.22 -21.58
C PRO A 175 24.73 -6.69 -21.80
N PHE A 176 23.76 -6.03 -21.19
CA PHE A 176 22.35 -6.38 -21.25
C PHE A 176 21.60 -5.46 -22.22
N ARG A 177 20.73 -6.05 -23.05
CA ARG A 177 19.90 -5.30 -23.99
C ARG A 177 18.62 -4.72 -23.37
N SER A 178 18.21 -5.26 -22.22
CA SER A 178 17.04 -4.83 -21.44
C SER A 178 17.15 -5.33 -20.00
N MET A 179 16.37 -4.72 -19.10
CA MET A 179 16.18 -5.13 -17.72
C MET A 179 15.55 -6.51 -17.63
N THR A 180 14.66 -6.86 -18.56
CA THR A 180 14.11 -8.23 -18.66
C THR A 180 15.22 -9.25 -18.90
N ALA A 181 16.18 -8.96 -19.80
CA ALA A 181 17.32 -9.85 -20.05
C ALA A 181 18.24 -9.95 -18.82
N PHE A 182 18.47 -8.83 -18.13
CA PHE A 182 19.20 -8.82 -16.85
C PHE A 182 18.54 -9.74 -15.81
N LEU A 183 17.23 -9.59 -15.58
CA LEU A 183 16.49 -10.40 -14.62
C LEU A 183 16.43 -11.88 -15.01
N GLN A 184 16.34 -12.20 -16.30
CA GLN A 184 16.40 -13.59 -16.79
C GLN A 184 17.74 -14.26 -16.45
N GLN A 185 18.86 -13.54 -16.61
CA GLN A 185 20.18 -14.05 -16.23
C GLN A 185 20.32 -14.25 -14.70
N HIS A 186 19.56 -13.50 -13.90
CA HIS A 186 19.54 -13.58 -12.44
C HIS A 186 18.32 -14.35 -11.92
N SER A 187 17.72 -15.23 -12.73
CA SER A 187 16.47 -15.94 -12.40
C SER A 187 16.55 -16.79 -11.12
N ASP A 188 17.74 -17.30 -10.78
CA ASP A 188 18.04 -18.06 -9.55
C ASP A 188 18.16 -17.20 -8.29
N LYS A 189 18.37 -15.88 -8.43
CA LYS A 189 18.54 -14.95 -7.30
C LYS A 189 17.23 -14.66 -6.62
N THR A 190 17.30 -14.19 -5.38
CA THR A 190 16.12 -13.89 -4.56
C THR A 190 16.09 -12.45 -4.10
N ILE A 191 14.88 -11.93 -3.90
CA ILE A 191 14.60 -10.69 -3.18
C ILE A 191 13.89 -11.05 -1.87
N GLY A 192 14.37 -10.50 -0.76
CA GLY A 192 13.74 -10.63 0.55
C GLY A 192 12.69 -9.55 0.77
N PHE A 193 11.51 -9.92 1.27
CA PHE A 193 10.43 -9.00 1.62
C PHE A 193 10.11 -9.15 3.10
N GLU A 194 10.31 -8.09 3.87
CA GLU A 194 9.92 -8.08 5.29
C GLU A 194 8.43 -7.81 5.44
N THR A 195 7.78 -8.73 6.14
CA THR A 195 6.41 -8.58 6.63
C THR A 195 6.46 -8.26 8.12
N SER A 196 5.46 -7.55 8.65
CA SER A 196 5.43 -7.16 10.07
C SER A 196 5.34 -8.33 11.06
N GLY A 197 5.07 -9.56 10.58
CA GLY A 197 4.91 -10.76 11.39
C GLY A 197 3.65 -10.75 12.27
N SER A 198 3.02 -11.92 12.47
CA SER A 198 1.86 -12.05 13.40
C SER A 198 2.26 -11.96 14.87
N THR A 199 3.56 -12.08 15.17
CA THR A 199 4.16 -12.05 16.52
C THR A 199 4.77 -10.69 16.88
N GLY A 200 4.66 -9.69 16.01
CA GLY A 200 5.26 -8.36 16.19
C GLY A 200 6.76 -8.29 15.86
N LYS A 201 7.39 -9.42 15.51
CA LYS A 201 8.75 -9.45 14.95
C LYS A 201 8.67 -9.55 13.42
N PRO A 202 9.36 -8.67 12.67
CA PRO A 202 9.38 -8.77 11.22
C PRO A 202 9.87 -10.15 10.76
N GLN A 203 9.20 -10.71 9.75
CA GLN A 203 9.62 -11.95 9.09
C GLN A 203 9.95 -11.66 7.64
N THR A 204 11.15 -12.06 7.21
CA THR A 204 11.61 -11.94 5.83
C THR A 204 11.23 -13.18 5.02
N TRP A 205 10.57 -12.96 3.88
CA TRP A 205 10.22 -13.99 2.91
C TRP A 205 11.01 -13.77 1.63
N HIS A 206 11.64 -14.81 1.12
CA HIS A 206 12.48 -14.73 -0.08
C HIS A 206 11.71 -15.22 -1.29
N LYS A 207 11.66 -14.42 -2.36
CA LYS A 207 11.08 -14.82 -3.64
C LYS A 207 12.15 -14.78 -4.71
N SER A 208 12.25 -15.86 -5.50
CA SER A 208 13.18 -15.88 -6.62
C SER A 208 12.72 -14.95 -7.73
N ILE A 209 13.66 -14.44 -8.53
CA ILE A 209 13.32 -13.65 -9.72
C ILE A 209 12.49 -14.49 -10.69
N ALA A 210 12.78 -15.79 -10.85
CA ALA A 210 11.95 -16.71 -11.62
C ALA A 210 10.50 -16.77 -11.11
N SER A 211 10.29 -16.80 -9.79
CA SER A 211 8.96 -16.83 -9.20
C SER A 211 8.19 -15.54 -9.45
N LEU A 212 8.84 -14.38 -9.27
CA LEU A 212 8.26 -13.07 -9.52
C LEU A 212 7.92 -12.88 -11.02
N HIS A 213 8.79 -13.35 -11.91
CA HIS A 213 8.56 -13.31 -13.34
C HIS A 213 7.38 -14.21 -13.77
N ALA A 214 7.30 -15.44 -13.24
CA ALA A 214 6.18 -16.35 -13.53
C ALA A 214 4.83 -15.76 -13.09
N GLU A 215 4.81 -15.07 -11.96
CA GLU A 215 3.64 -14.36 -11.45
C GLU A 215 3.25 -13.19 -12.36
N ALA A 216 4.22 -12.36 -12.78
CA ALA A 216 3.98 -11.25 -13.71
C ALA A 216 3.45 -11.71 -15.07
N VAL A 217 3.99 -12.80 -15.64
CA VAL A 217 3.49 -13.41 -16.88
C VAL A 217 2.06 -13.88 -16.71
N THR A 218 1.75 -14.58 -15.61
CA THR A 218 0.38 -15.05 -15.36
C THR A 218 -0.62 -13.89 -15.27
N PHE A 219 -0.25 -12.78 -14.63
CA PHE A 219 -1.11 -11.59 -14.56
C PHE A 219 -1.28 -10.92 -15.92
N ALA A 220 -0.22 -10.80 -16.71
CA ALA A 220 -0.29 -10.26 -18.07
C ALA A 220 -1.27 -11.08 -18.94
N ASP A 221 -1.16 -12.41 -18.89
CA ASP A 221 -2.02 -13.33 -19.65
C ASP A 221 -3.48 -13.31 -19.15
N THR A 222 -3.69 -13.14 -17.84
CA THR A 222 -5.03 -13.18 -17.23
C THR A 222 -5.85 -11.92 -17.54
N PHE A 223 -5.24 -10.74 -17.46
CA PHE A 223 -5.96 -9.46 -17.46
C PHE A 223 -5.87 -8.66 -18.77
N SER A 224 -4.95 -9.02 -19.69
CA SER A 224 -4.77 -8.40 -21.02
C SER A 224 -4.73 -6.86 -20.98
N PHE A 225 -3.59 -6.27 -20.62
CA PHE A 225 -3.44 -4.81 -20.42
C PHE A 225 -3.22 -3.99 -21.72
N ASP A 226 -3.78 -4.42 -22.85
CA ASP A 226 -3.53 -3.80 -24.17
C ASP A 226 -3.95 -2.32 -24.22
N ALA A 227 -5.06 -2.00 -23.56
CA ALA A 227 -5.60 -0.65 -23.48
C ALA A 227 -4.81 0.28 -22.54
N VAL A 228 -3.92 -0.25 -21.68
CA VAL A 228 -3.17 0.56 -20.72
C VAL A 228 -1.95 1.18 -21.42
N ASP A 229 -1.83 2.50 -21.42
CA ASP A 229 -0.59 3.17 -21.84
C ASP A 229 0.48 3.13 -20.75
N TYR A 230 0.08 3.32 -19.49
CA TYR A 230 0.98 3.31 -18.33
C TYR A 230 0.23 2.98 -17.03
N PHE A 231 0.98 2.62 -15.98
CA PHE A 231 0.43 2.38 -14.66
C PHE A 231 0.65 3.56 -13.71
N CYS A 232 -0.36 3.91 -12.94
CA CYS A 232 -0.25 4.80 -11.78
C CYS A 232 -0.30 3.97 -10.51
N ALA A 233 0.80 3.94 -9.76
CA ALA A 233 0.98 3.10 -8.59
C ALA A 233 0.92 3.92 -7.30
N CYS A 234 -0.12 3.70 -6.51
CA CYS A 234 -0.31 4.28 -5.18
C CYS A 234 0.14 3.31 -4.06
N VAL A 235 1.12 2.48 -4.37
CA VAL A 235 1.59 1.37 -3.53
C VAL A 235 3.10 1.36 -3.46
N ASP A 236 3.62 1.11 -2.27
CA ASP A 236 5.06 1.11 -2.03
C ASP A 236 5.69 -0.19 -2.55
N ILE A 237 6.74 -0.06 -3.37
CA ILE A 237 7.42 -1.20 -3.99
C ILE A 237 8.24 -2.03 -3.00
N ARG A 238 8.39 -1.59 -1.74
CA ARG A 238 8.99 -2.44 -0.69
C ARG A 238 8.08 -3.60 -0.27
N HIS A 239 6.80 -3.54 -0.58
CA HIS A 239 5.86 -4.63 -0.36
C HIS A 239 5.77 -5.52 -1.60
N MET A 240 5.57 -6.83 -1.40
CA MET A 240 5.41 -7.79 -2.51
C MET A 240 4.39 -7.32 -3.56
N PHE A 241 3.22 -6.86 -3.09
CA PHE A 241 2.15 -6.37 -3.95
C PHE A 241 2.61 -5.18 -4.82
N GLY A 242 3.27 -4.19 -4.22
CA GLY A 242 3.81 -3.06 -4.98
C GLY A 242 4.91 -3.49 -5.95
N PHE A 243 5.80 -4.38 -5.53
CA PHE A 243 6.89 -4.86 -6.39
C PHE A 243 6.38 -5.65 -7.60
N ILE A 244 5.43 -6.56 -7.41
CA ILE A 244 4.92 -7.37 -8.52
C ILE A 244 4.06 -6.53 -9.47
N TRP A 245 3.14 -5.71 -8.95
CA TRP A 245 2.18 -4.96 -9.77
C TRP A 245 2.74 -3.66 -10.33
N ALA A 246 3.63 -2.97 -9.61
CA ALA A 246 4.15 -1.67 -10.02
C ALA A 246 5.61 -1.70 -10.50
N PHE A 247 6.25 -2.87 -10.59
CA PHE A 247 7.57 -3.00 -11.20
C PHE A 247 7.66 -4.20 -12.15
N MET A 248 7.47 -5.43 -11.66
CA MET A 248 7.66 -6.64 -12.47
C MET A 248 6.65 -6.78 -13.62
N LEU A 249 5.35 -6.58 -13.34
CA LEU A 249 4.30 -6.66 -14.37
C LEU A 249 4.44 -5.55 -15.43
N PRO A 250 4.59 -4.27 -15.09
CA PRO A 250 4.81 -3.21 -16.09
C PRO A 250 6.07 -3.44 -16.91
N LEU A 251 7.16 -3.94 -16.30
CA LEU A 251 8.37 -4.31 -17.03
C LEU A 251 8.10 -5.45 -18.03
N GLN A 252 7.36 -6.49 -17.62
CA GLN A 252 6.96 -7.59 -18.50
C GLN A 252 6.10 -7.11 -19.68
N LEU A 253 5.26 -6.09 -19.46
CA LEU A 253 4.39 -5.49 -20.49
C LEU A 253 5.07 -4.40 -21.33
N GLY A 254 6.29 -3.97 -20.96
CA GLY A 254 6.95 -2.81 -21.56
C GLY A 254 6.18 -1.49 -21.35
N LYS A 255 5.53 -1.33 -20.19
CA LYS A 255 4.68 -0.17 -19.87
C LYS A 255 5.33 0.72 -18.81
N PRO A 256 5.32 2.06 -19.00
CA PRO A 256 5.75 3.01 -17.98
C PRO A 256 4.99 2.92 -16.66
N VAL A 257 5.62 3.37 -15.56
CA VAL A 257 5.01 3.47 -14.24
C VAL A 257 5.23 4.85 -13.64
N CYS A 258 4.15 5.48 -13.18
CA CYS A 258 4.18 6.67 -12.34
C CYS A 258 3.84 6.29 -10.90
N TYR A 259 4.72 6.55 -9.95
CA TYR A 259 4.51 6.31 -8.53
C TYR A 259 3.94 7.55 -7.84
N GLU A 260 2.74 7.40 -7.29
CA GLU A 260 2.04 8.44 -6.53
C GLU A 260 1.91 7.98 -5.09
N LEU A 261 3.02 8.05 -4.36
CA LEU A 261 3.10 7.68 -2.95
C LEU A 261 2.75 8.86 -2.05
N GLY A 262 2.03 8.60 -0.95
CA GLY A 262 1.68 9.62 0.04
C GLY A 262 0.27 9.43 0.58
N SER A 263 -0.15 10.34 1.47
CA SER A 263 -1.52 10.36 2.03
C SER A 263 -2.57 10.85 1.03
N THR A 264 -2.14 11.52 -0.04
CA THR A 264 -3.01 12.11 -1.06
C THR A 264 -2.44 11.87 -2.47
N PRO A 265 -2.53 10.62 -2.99
CA PRO A 265 -2.10 10.35 -4.35
C PRO A 265 -2.95 11.09 -5.36
N ASP A 266 -2.37 11.29 -6.53
CA ASP A 266 -3.03 11.95 -7.64
C ASP A 266 -3.13 11.03 -8.84
N LEU A 267 -4.37 10.75 -9.21
CA LEU A 267 -4.68 9.90 -10.35
C LEU A 267 -4.93 10.69 -11.64
N GLN A 268 -4.77 12.01 -11.67
CA GLN A 268 -4.98 12.77 -12.89
C GLN A 268 -4.15 12.19 -14.05
N PRO A 269 -4.81 11.80 -15.15
CA PRO A 269 -4.15 11.10 -16.24
C PRO A 269 -3.22 12.04 -17.01
N VAL A 270 -2.15 11.49 -17.56
CA VAL A 270 -1.40 12.16 -18.63
C VAL A 270 -2.34 12.37 -19.82
N LYS A 271 -2.24 13.52 -20.49
CA LYS A 271 -3.17 13.88 -21.56
C LYS A 271 -3.20 12.81 -22.67
N ASP A 272 -4.41 12.45 -23.09
CA ASP A 272 -4.67 11.47 -24.16
C ASP A 272 -4.09 10.06 -23.88
N LYS A 273 -3.87 9.72 -22.61
CA LYS A 273 -3.36 8.41 -22.18
C LYS A 273 -4.35 7.64 -21.32
N GLN A 274 -4.34 6.33 -21.48
CA GLN A 274 -5.11 5.38 -20.69
C GLN A 274 -4.26 4.84 -19.54
N VAL A 275 -4.79 4.89 -18.32
CA VAL A 275 -4.06 4.56 -17.09
C VAL A 275 -4.64 3.33 -16.41
N GLY A 276 -3.76 2.43 -15.99
CA GLY A 276 -4.06 1.37 -15.02
C GLY A 276 -3.68 1.81 -13.62
N VAL A 277 -4.62 1.78 -12.67
CA VAL A 277 -4.39 2.20 -11.28
C VAL A 277 -4.08 1.01 -10.41
N ILE A 278 -3.07 1.13 -9.55
CA ILE A 278 -2.65 0.09 -8.61
C ILE A 278 -2.74 0.67 -7.20
N LEU A 279 -3.63 0.14 -6.38
CA LEU A 279 -3.93 0.71 -5.06
C LEU A 279 -4.27 -0.36 -4.02
N THR A 280 -4.35 0.05 -2.75
CA THR A 280 -4.97 -0.78 -1.70
C THR A 280 -6.39 -0.29 -1.43
N PRO A 281 -7.28 -1.09 -0.83
CA PRO A 281 -8.64 -0.63 -0.52
C PRO A 281 -8.68 0.64 0.32
N THR A 282 -7.75 0.81 1.28
CA THR A 282 -7.65 2.05 2.07
C THR A 282 -7.31 3.26 1.20
N MET A 283 -6.49 3.06 0.16
CA MET A 283 -6.13 4.16 -0.72
C MET A 283 -7.28 4.58 -1.63
N PHE A 284 -8.16 3.65 -1.99
CA PHE A 284 -9.35 3.94 -2.80
C PHE A 284 -10.22 5.06 -2.20
N ASP A 285 -10.37 5.09 -0.87
CA ASP A 285 -11.18 6.12 -0.19
C ASP A 285 -10.72 7.55 -0.50
N PHE A 286 -9.42 7.75 -0.76
CA PHE A 286 -8.82 9.06 -1.03
C PHE A 286 -8.84 9.45 -2.52
N VAL A 287 -8.95 8.47 -3.42
CA VAL A 287 -8.71 8.69 -4.85
C VAL A 287 -9.90 8.33 -5.74
N ALA A 288 -10.94 7.70 -5.18
CA ALA A 288 -12.12 7.26 -5.94
C ALA A 288 -12.75 8.39 -6.76
N ASP A 289 -12.86 9.59 -6.20
CA ASP A 289 -13.49 10.75 -6.85
C ASP A 289 -12.61 11.38 -7.96
N GLN A 290 -11.37 10.89 -8.12
CA GLN A 290 -10.46 11.30 -9.19
C GLN A 290 -10.57 10.39 -10.43
N LEU A 291 -11.30 9.27 -10.34
CA LEU A 291 -11.49 8.35 -11.46
C LEU A 291 -12.26 9.03 -12.60
N SER A 292 -11.87 8.68 -13.83
CA SER A 292 -12.34 9.30 -15.07
C SER A 292 -12.25 8.31 -16.22
N GLN A 293 -12.71 8.70 -17.41
CA GLN A 293 -12.72 7.86 -18.63
C GLN A 293 -11.34 7.37 -19.09
N ASN A 294 -10.27 8.03 -18.66
CA ASN A 294 -8.90 7.59 -18.94
C ASN A 294 -8.44 6.45 -18.02
N HIS A 295 -9.16 6.17 -16.94
CA HIS A 295 -8.83 5.09 -16.02
C HIS A 295 -9.47 3.80 -16.52
N CYS A 296 -8.68 2.97 -17.19
CA CYS A 296 -9.17 1.76 -17.86
C CYS A 296 -9.00 0.50 -17.00
N TYR A 297 -8.08 0.50 -16.03
CA TYR A 297 -7.89 -0.60 -15.09
C TYR A 297 -7.76 -0.11 -13.65
N LEU A 298 -8.22 -0.92 -12.70
CA LEU A 298 -7.98 -0.75 -11.28
C LEU A 298 -7.65 -2.11 -10.64
N ILE A 299 -6.47 -2.22 -10.03
CA ILE A 299 -6.06 -3.42 -9.31
C ILE A 299 -5.93 -3.10 -7.83
N SER A 300 -6.59 -3.92 -7.01
CA SER A 300 -6.58 -3.80 -5.56
C SER A 300 -6.15 -5.10 -4.88
N SER A 301 -5.38 -4.99 -3.80
CA SER A 301 -5.01 -6.15 -2.97
C SER A 301 -4.65 -5.74 -1.53
N GLY A 302 -4.35 -6.74 -0.70
CA GLY A 302 -3.84 -6.57 0.66
C GLY A 302 -4.91 -6.47 1.75
N ALA A 303 -6.17 -6.17 1.40
CA ALA A 303 -7.34 -6.23 2.26
C ALA A 303 -8.62 -6.46 1.43
N PRO A 304 -9.73 -6.92 2.04
CA PRO A 304 -11.00 -7.05 1.35
C PRO A 304 -11.50 -5.72 0.76
N PHE A 305 -11.88 -5.70 -0.51
CA PHE A 305 -12.55 -4.55 -1.15
C PHE A 305 -14.07 -4.69 -1.04
N LYS A 306 -14.67 -4.40 0.12
CA LYS A 306 -16.09 -4.69 0.40
C LYS A 306 -16.87 -3.51 0.96
N GLY A 307 -18.19 -3.64 1.03
CA GLY A 307 -19.08 -2.66 1.66
C GLY A 307 -19.17 -1.36 0.86
N GLU A 308 -19.05 -0.22 1.54
CA GLU A 308 -19.20 1.11 0.92
C GLU A 308 -18.22 1.35 -0.23
N LYS A 309 -17.03 0.74 -0.21
CA LYS A 309 -16.03 0.88 -1.30
C LYS A 309 -16.50 0.23 -2.59
N GLU A 310 -17.03 -0.99 -2.49
CA GLU A 310 -17.60 -1.74 -3.63
C GLU A 310 -18.77 -0.96 -4.23
N GLN A 311 -19.67 -0.44 -3.37
CA GLN A 311 -20.80 0.37 -3.80
C GLN A 311 -20.35 1.69 -4.45
N LYS A 312 -19.41 2.42 -3.82
CA LYS A 312 -18.87 3.68 -4.37
C LYS A 312 -18.24 3.46 -5.74
N LEU A 313 -17.49 2.37 -5.93
CA LEU A 313 -16.93 2.04 -7.23
C LEU A 313 -18.03 1.74 -8.25
N ALA A 314 -19.04 0.93 -7.90
CA ALA A 314 -20.16 0.63 -8.78
C ALA A 314 -20.93 1.90 -9.19
N ASP A 315 -21.17 2.80 -8.24
CA ASP A 315 -21.83 4.08 -8.46
C ASP A 315 -21.02 4.97 -9.40
N LEU A 316 -19.70 5.06 -9.21
CA LEU A 316 -18.81 5.81 -10.10
C LEU A 316 -18.79 5.24 -11.52
N ILE A 317 -18.71 3.91 -11.65
CA ILE A 317 -18.77 3.22 -12.95
C ILE A 317 -20.07 3.57 -13.67
N SER A 318 -21.22 3.49 -12.97
CA SER A 318 -22.53 3.76 -13.55
C SER A 318 -22.72 5.26 -13.85
N TYR A 319 -22.46 6.13 -12.88
CA TYR A 319 -22.73 7.57 -12.97
C TYR A 319 -21.86 8.26 -14.02
N LEU A 320 -20.57 7.92 -14.05
CA LEU A 320 -19.62 8.50 -15.01
C LEU A 320 -19.53 7.69 -16.31
N SER A 321 -20.25 6.55 -16.42
CA SER A 321 -20.17 5.61 -17.54
C SER A 321 -18.74 5.13 -17.82
N LEU A 322 -17.98 4.82 -16.76
CA LEU A 322 -16.57 4.39 -16.88
C LEU A 322 -16.49 3.01 -17.53
N SER A 323 -15.56 2.84 -18.45
CA SER A 323 -15.22 1.52 -19.03
C SER A 323 -14.08 0.82 -18.26
N ILE A 324 -13.97 1.08 -16.95
CA ILE A 324 -12.88 0.59 -16.11
C ILE A 324 -13.05 -0.89 -15.77
N GLN A 325 -11.98 -1.68 -15.94
CA GLN A 325 -11.91 -3.04 -15.44
C GLN A 325 -11.25 -3.05 -14.06
N ALA A 326 -12.04 -3.30 -13.03
CA ALA A 326 -11.58 -3.28 -11.64
C ALA A 326 -11.51 -4.71 -11.08
N PHE A 327 -10.38 -5.06 -10.45
CA PHE A 327 -10.15 -6.38 -9.89
C PHE A 327 -9.57 -6.30 -8.48
N GLU A 328 -10.03 -7.20 -7.61
CA GLU A 328 -9.35 -7.54 -6.37
C GLU A 328 -8.57 -8.83 -6.57
N VAL A 329 -7.30 -8.83 -6.16
CA VAL A 329 -6.42 -9.99 -6.20
C VAL A 329 -6.14 -10.46 -4.79
N LEU A 330 -6.46 -11.72 -4.51
CA LEU A 330 -6.18 -12.37 -3.23
C LEU A 330 -4.81 -13.05 -3.28
N GLY A 331 -4.01 -12.85 -2.24
CA GLY A 331 -2.71 -13.48 -2.11
C GLY A 331 -1.95 -12.99 -0.88
N SER A 332 -0.75 -13.54 -0.69
CA SER A 332 0.19 -13.11 0.36
C SER A 332 1.62 -13.03 -0.18
N THR A 333 2.54 -12.56 0.64
CA THR A 333 3.98 -12.54 0.29
C THR A 333 4.50 -13.96 0.03
N GLU A 334 3.97 -14.94 0.76
CA GLU A 334 4.37 -16.33 0.72
C GLU A 334 3.87 -17.08 -0.53
N THR A 335 2.63 -16.80 -0.95
CA THR A 335 1.94 -17.56 -1.99
C THR A 335 1.92 -16.88 -3.36
N GLY A 336 2.21 -15.58 -3.41
CA GLY A 336 1.81 -14.73 -4.53
C GLY A 336 0.28 -14.64 -4.66
N GLY A 337 -0.19 -14.13 -5.80
CA GLY A 337 -1.61 -14.10 -6.16
C GLY A 337 -2.18 -15.50 -6.35
N ILE A 338 -3.25 -15.83 -5.63
CA ILE A 338 -3.90 -17.16 -5.67
C ILE A 338 -5.21 -17.15 -6.48
N GLY A 339 -5.88 -15.99 -6.53
CA GLY A 339 -7.07 -15.79 -7.35
C GLY A 339 -7.49 -14.33 -7.40
N TYR A 340 -8.47 -14.02 -8.23
CA TYR A 340 -8.97 -12.67 -8.45
C TYR A 340 -10.49 -12.64 -8.61
N ARG A 341 -11.11 -11.52 -8.27
CA ARG A 341 -12.53 -11.27 -8.57
C ARG A 341 -12.72 -9.89 -9.20
N GLN A 342 -13.79 -9.73 -9.96
CA GLN A 342 -14.17 -8.42 -10.48
C GLN A 342 -14.78 -7.57 -9.35
N LEU A 343 -14.56 -6.26 -9.43
CA LEU A 343 -15.12 -5.25 -8.53
C LEU A 343 -16.15 -4.39 -9.27
N GLY A 344 -17.02 -3.73 -8.49
CA GLY A 344 -18.08 -2.85 -8.98
C GLY A 344 -19.36 -3.60 -9.38
N ASN A 345 -19.46 -4.89 -9.06
CA ASN A 345 -20.62 -5.73 -9.38
C ASN A 345 -21.05 -6.67 -8.24
N ASN A 346 -20.53 -6.47 -7.02
CA ASN A 346 -20.79 -7.32 -5.85
C ASN A 346 -20.42 -8.81 -6.05
N GLU A 347 -19.52 -9.13 -6.99
CA GLU A 347 -18.99 -10.49 -7.12
C GLU A 347 -18.26 -10.87 -5.83
N THR A 348 -18.47 -12.08 -5.34
CA THR A 348 -17.83 -12.59 -4.11
C THR A 348 -16.92 -13.80 -4.37
N HIS A 349 -17.05 -14.43 -5.54
CA HIS A 349 -16.24 -15.57 -5.94
C HIS A 349 -14.95 -15.09 -6.59
N PHE A 350 -13.85 -15.55 -6.04
CA PHE A 350 -12.54 -15.47 -6.68
C PHE A 350 -12.43 -16.58 -7.70
N THR A 351 -11.91 -16.24 -8.88
CA THR A 351 -11.39 -17.17 -9.88
C THR A 351 -9.92 -17.44 -9.58
N LYS A 352 -9.56 -18.71 -9.40
CA LYS A 352 -8.19 -19.16 -9.18
C LYS A 352 -7.35 -18.89 -10.43
N PHE A 353 -6.11 -18.41 -10.25
CA PHE A 353 -5.19 -18.27 -11.40
C PHE A 353 -4.82 -19.64 -11.98
N THR A 354 -4.65 -19.72 -13.29
CA THR A 354 -4.41 -21.00 -14.00
C THR A 354 -3.17 -21.74 -13.51
N ALA A 355 -2.11 -21.02 -13.14
CA ALA A 355 -0.85 -21.58 -12.61
C ALA A 355 -0.93 -21.97 -11.13
N VAL A 356 -2.08 -21.77 -10.47
CA VAL A 356 -2.27 -22.06 -9.05
C VAL A 356 -3.07 -23.35 -8.90
N ASP A 357 -2.53 -24.30 -8.15
CA ASP A 357 -3.21 -25.52 -7.74
C ASP A 357 -3.45 -25.51 -6.23
N ILE A 358 -4.67 -25.87 -5.81
CA ILE A 358 -5.09 -25.88 -4.41
C ILE A 358 -5.82 -27.19 -4.14
N TYR A 359 -5.35 -27.93 -3.13
CA TYR A 359 -5.87 -29.25 -2.79
C TYR A 359 -5.81 -29.49 -1.28
N GLN A 360 -6.50 -30.52 -0.81
CA GLN A 360 -6.33 -31.02 0.56
C GLN A 360 -5.31 -32.16 0.57
N ASN A 361 -4.33 -32.09 1.46
CA ASN A 361 -3.41 -33.21 1.69
C ASN A 361 -4.05 -34.30 2.57
N ALA A 362 -3.28 -35.36 2.85
CA ALA A 362 -3.74 -36.49 3.68
C ALA A 362 -4.10 -36.10 5.13
N GLU A 363 -3.66 -34.95 5.62
CA GLU A 363 -3.96 -34.40 6.96
C GLU A 363 -5.14 -33.40 6.94
N HIS A 364 -5.86 -33.30 5.82
CA HIS A 364 -6.94 -32.33 5.61
C HIS A 364 -6.51 -30.85 5.69
N LYS A 365 -5.21 -30.58 5.51
CA LYS A 365 -4.70 -29.21 5.36
C LYS A 365 -4.87 -28.74 3.93
N THR A 366 -5.26 -27.47 3.76
CA THR A 366 -5.35 -26.83 2.45
C THR A 366 -3.94 -26.45 2.00
N MET A 367 -3.46 -27.10 0.94
CA MET A 367 -2.14 -26.87 0.37
C MET A 367 -2.26 -26.14 -0.96
N LEU A 368 -1.27 -25.32 -1.27
CA LEU A 368 -1.14 -24.60 -2.53
C LEU A 368 0.18 -24.97 -3.22
N ARG A 369 0.12 -25.22 -4.52
CA ARG A 369 1.28 -25.35 -5.41
C ARG A 369 1.17 -24.30 -6.51
N SER A 370 2.23 -23.54 -6.73
CA SER A 370 2.33 -22.59 -7.83
C SER A 370 3.80 -22.24 -8.07
N PRO A 371 4.16 -21.72 -9.26
CA PRO A 371 5.48 -21.14 -9.47
C PRO A 371 5.68 -19.83 -8.68
N PHE A 372 4.66 -19.33 -7.99
CA PHE A 372 4.69 -18.07 -7.25
C PHE A 372 5.13 -18.25 -5.80
N LEU A 373 5.39 -19.49 -5.35
CA LEU A 373 5.81 -19.70 -3.98
C LEU A 373 7.16 -19.05 -3.69
N VAL A 374 7.38 -18.76 -2.42
CA VAL A 374 8.70 -18.37 -1.89
C VAL A 374 9.78 -19.39 -2.28
N ALA A 375 11.03 -18.92 -2.33
CA ALA A 375 12.17 -19.73 -2.76
C ALA A 375 12.30 -21.01 -1.92
N ASN A 376 12.68 -22.11 -2.59
CA ASN A 376 12.84 -23.45 -1.99
C ASN A 376 11.55 -24.02 -1.36
N CYS A 377 10.38 -23.62 -1.84
CA CYS A 377 9.08 -24.13 -1.39
C CYS A 377 8.28 -24.67 -2.59
N GLU A 378 8.00 -25.98 -2.59
CA GLU A 378 7.21 -26.63 -3.66
C GLU A 378 5.71 -26.58 -3.39
N GLU A 379 5.32 -26.69 -2.12
CA GLU A 379 3.94 -26.61 -1.65
C GLU A 379 3.86 -25.79 -0.35
N PHE A 380 2.80 -25.00 -0.21
CA PHE A 380 2.59 -24.09 0.91
C PHE A 380 1.24 -24.33 1.58
N GLU A 381 1.21 -24.45 2.91
CA GLU A 381 -0.04 -24.59 3.67
C GLU A 381 -0.77 -23.24 3.74
N LEU A 382 -1.97 -23.18 3.15
CA LEU A 382 -2.82 -22.00 3.23
C LEU A 382 -3.38 -21.83 4.64
N LYS A 383 -3.15 -20.64 5.19
CA LYS A 383 -3.74 -20.20 6.46
C LYS A 383 -5.06 -19.47 6.26
N ASP A 384 -5.61 -19.51 5.06
CA ASP A 384 -6.87 -18.91 4.67
C ASP A 384 -7.90 -20.01 4.41
N LYS A 385 -9.11 -19.85 4.96
CA LYS A 385 -10.22 -20.75 4.72
C LYS A 385 -10.83 -20.41 3.37
N LEU A 386 -10.78 -21.34 2.43
CA LEU A 386 -11.41 -21.19 1.11
C LEU A 386 -12.63 -22.09 1.02
N ILE A 387 -13.74 -21.57 0.49
CA ILE A 387 -14.97 -22.35 0.24
C ILE A 387 -15.14 -22.44 -1.28
N PHE A 388 -14.81 -23.59 -1.85
CA PHE A 388 -14.89 -23.83 -3.28
C PHE A 388 -16.33 -24.00 -3.74
N SER A 389 -16.74 -23.23 -4.74
CA SER A 389 -18.00 -23.43 -5.47
C SER A 389 -17.82 -24.41 -6.63
N ASN A 390 -16.61 -24.49 -7.19
CA ASN A 390 -16.17 -25.48 -8.18
C ASN A 390 -14.63 -25.55 -8.18
N GLU A 391 -14.02 -26.28 -9.12
CA GLU A 391 -12.56 -26.47 -9.21
C GLU A 391 -11.76 -25.16 -9.39
N ASN A 392 -12.38 -24.12 -9.97
CA ASN A 392 -11.71 -22.87 -10.32
C ASN A 392 -12.22 -21.65 -9.54
N GLN A 393 -13.31 -21.79 -8.77
CA GLN A 393 -13.90 -20.67 -8.05
C GLN A 393 -14.08 -20.97 -6.57
N PHE A 394 -13.81 -19.97 -5.74
CA PHE A 394 -13.93 -20.06 -4.30
C PHE A 394 -14.30 -18.72 -3.68
N THR A 395 -14.90 -18.74 -2.49
CA THR A 395 -15.04 -17.55 -1.65
C THR A 395 -14.01 -17.57 -0.52
N HIS A 396 -13.51 -16.40 -0.14
CA HIS A 396 -12.58 -16.25 0.98
C HIS A 396 -13.36 -16.23 2.30
N GLY A 397 -13.20 -17.29 3.10
CA GLY A 397 -13.84 -17.47 4.40
C GLY A 397 -13.04 -16.92 5.59
N GLY A 398 -12.09 -16.01 5.33
CA GLY A 398 -11.21 -15.44 6.36
C GLY A 398 -10.01 -16.32 6.70
N ARG A 399 -9.26 -15.92 7.74
CA ARG A 399 -8.05 -16.62 8.19
C ARG A 399 -8.38 -17.82 9.07
N ALA A 400 -7.79 -18.97 8.75
CA ALA A 400 -7.86 -20.18 9.57
C ALA A 400 -7.18 -20.00 10.95
N ASP A 401 -6.21 -19.08 11.05
CA ASP A 401 -5.44 -18.77 12.26
C ASP A 401 -5.96 -17.57 13.09
N GLN A 402 -7.18 -17.08 12.84
CA GLN A 402 -7.86 -16.02 13.62
C GLN A 402 -7.07 -14.70 13.79
N ILE A 403 -6.42 -14.22 12.72
CA ILE A 403 -5.79 -12.90 12.68
C ILE A 403 -6.84 -11.83 12.33
N PHE A 404 -6.83 -10.71 13.06
CA PHE A 404 -7.68 -9.54 12.80
C PHE A 404 -6.85 -8.28 12.52
N LYS A 405 -7.43 -7.32 11.79
CA LYS A 405 -6.82 -6.01 11.56
C LYS A 405 -7.45 -4.99 12.50
N TYR A 406 -6.64 -4.28 13.26
CA TYR A 406 -7.08 -3.21 14.15
C TYR A 406 -6.20 -1.97 13.97
N ALA A 407 -6.80 -0.82 13.67
CA ALA A 407 -6.10 0.46 13.44
C ALA A 407 -4.91 0.35 12.46
N GLY A 408 -5.12 -0.33 11.32
CA GLY A 408 -4.11 -0.50 10.27
C GLY A 408 -2.99 -1.52 10.59
N LYS A 409 -3.01 -2.15 11.77
CA LYS A 409 -2.06 -3.19 12.19
C LYS A 409 -2.72 -4.55 12.28
N ARG A 410 -1.96 -5.63 12.07
CA ARG A 410 -2.44 -7.02 12.18
C ARG A 410 -2.15 -7.55 13.59
N TYR A 411 -3.15 -8.14 14.22
CA TYR A 411 -3.05 -8.80 15.52
C TYR A 411 -3.65 -10.19 15.46
N SER A 412 -3.19 -11.10 16.30
CA SER A 412 -3.77 -12.45 16.43
C SER A 412 -4.75 -12.48 17.59
N LEU A 413 -5.97 -13.00 17.38
CA LEU A 413 -6.91 -13.27 18.48
C LEU A 413 -6.30 -14.21 19.53
N GLN A 414 -5.43 -15.14 19.09
CA GLN A 414 -4.73 -16.07 19.98
C GLN A 414 -3.78 -15.36 20.95
N SER A 415 -3.11 -14.27 20.53
CA SER A 415 -2.25 -13.48 21.41
C SER A 415 -3.06 -12.76 22.50
N ILE A 416 -4.29 -12.33 22.19
CA ILE A 416 -5.20 -11.73 23.17
C ILE A 416 -5.72 -12.80 24.14
N GLU A 417 -6.11 -13.96 23.62
CA GLU A 417 -6.62 -15.09 24.40
C GLU A 417 -5.59 -15.61 25.41
N LYS A 418 -4.31 -15.69 25.01
CA LYS A 418 -3.23 -16.09 25.91
C LYS A 418 -3.11 -15.19 27.15
N ILE A 419 -3.23 -13.87 26.99
CA ILE A 419 -3.18 -12.94 28.12
C ILE A 419 -4.38 -13.14 29.04
N LEU A 420 -5.58 -13.34 28.47
CA LEU A 420 -6.78 -13.63 29.25
C LEU A 420 -6.61 -14.94 30.03
N GLN A 421 -6.03 -15.97 29.43
CA GLN A 421 -5.76 -17.25 30.08
C GLN A 421 -4.79 -17.11 31.27
N GLU A 422 -3.74 -16.29 31.14
CA GLU A 422 -2.78 -16.02 32.21
C GLU A 422 -3.39 -15.22 33.38
N ARG A 423 -4.36 -14.34 33.09
CA ARG A 423 -5.00 -13.47 34.10
C ARG A 423 -6.22 -14.10 34.76
N PHE A 424 -6.94 -14.94 34.03
CA PHE A 424 -8.18 -15.59 34.47
C PHE A 424 -8.00 -17.10 34.54
N VAL A 425 -6.97 -17.53 35.27
CA VAL A 425 -6.62 -18.94 35.41
C VAL A 425 -7.79 -19.74 35.97
N GLY A 426 -8.16 -20.83 35.29
CA GLY A 426 -9.25 -21.71 35.70
C GLY A 426 -10.65 -21.20 35.34
N LEU A 427 -10.76 -20.04 34.69
CA LEU A 427 -12.04 -19.46 34.25
C LEU A 427 -12.22 -19.58 32.74
N ARG A 428 -13.47 -19.76 32.32
CA ARG A 428 -13.82 -19.80 30.90
C ARG A 428 -13.80 -18.39 30.33
N HIS A 429 -13.22 -18.26 29.15
CA HIS A 429 -13.12 -16.99 28.44
C HIS A 429 -13.27 -17.19 26.94
N ARG A 430 -13.72 -16.12 26.26
CA ARG A 430 -13.84 -16.05 24.81
C ARG A 430 -13.42 -14.66 24.33
N VAL A 431 -12.74 -14.59 23.19
CA VAL A 431 -12.37 -13.34 22.54
C VAL A 431 -12.91 -13.34 21.11
N PHE A 432 -13.43 -12.19 20.69
CA PHE A 432 -13.96 -11.98 19.35
C PHE A 432 -13.48 -10.64 18.81
N PHE A 433 -13.23 -10.61 17.51
CA PHE A 433 -13.12 -9.35 16.78
C PHE A 433 -14.38 -9.19 15.94
N ILE A 434 -15.12 -8.13 16.22
CA ILE A 434 -16.33 -7.75 15.50
C ILE A 434 -15.91 -6.73 14.45
N GLU A 435 -15.87 -7.15 13.19
CA GLU A 435 -15.54 -6.24 12.10
C GLU A 435 -16.61 -5.14 11.99
N ASP A 436 -16.16 -3.89 12.08
CA ASP A 436 -16.97 -2.70 11.85
C ASP A 436 -16.18 -1.79 10.91
N ASN A 437 -16.64 -1.76 9.66
CA ASN A 437 -15.96 -1.04 8.59
C ASN A 437 -16.18 0.47 8.66
N ASN A 438 -17.11 0.94 9.50
CA ASN A 438 -17.36 2.36 9.76
C ASN A 438 -16.47 2.90 10.90
N ASN A 439 -15.76 2.01 11.58
CA ASN A 439 -14.80 2.35 12.61
C ASN A 439 -13.41 2.53 11.98
N ASN A 440 -12.73 3.64 12.28
CA ASN A 440 -11.36 3.93 11.80
C ASN A 440 -10.34 2.86 12.21
N LYS A 441 -10.70 1.98 13.16
CA LYS A 441 -9.88 0.84 13.59
C LYS A 441 -10.22 -0.46 12.88
N GLY A 442 -11.23 -0.52 12.03
CA GLY A 442 -11.65 -1.72 11.28
C GLY A 442 -12.51 -2.70 12.09
N GLY A 443 -12.89 -2.35 13.32
CA GLY A 443 -13.75 -3.16 14.17
C GLY A 443 -13.53 -2.97 15.67
N GLU A 444 -14.26 -3.75 16.45
CA GLU A 444 -14.22 -3.79 17.90
C GLU A 444 -13.66 -5.13 18.40
N LEU A 445 -12.74 -5.06 19.37
CA LEU A 445 -12.18 -6.22 20.02
C LEU A 445 -12.88 -6.44 21.35
N VAL A 446 -13.58 -7.56 21.51
CA VAL A 446 -14.42 -7.85 22.68
C VAL A 446 -13.99 -9.17 23.31
N ALA A 447 -13.96 -9.22 24.65
CA ALA A 447 -13.66 -10.42 25.42
C ALA A 447 -14.74 -10.66 26.49
N PHE A 448 -14.99 -11.93 26.79
CA PHE A 448 -15.95 -12.37 27.80
C PHE A 448 -15.25 -13.28 28.79
N VAL A 449 -15.54 -13.13 30.08
CA VAL A 449 -14.99 -13.97 31.15
C VAL A 449 -16.12 -14.41 32.08
N GLU A 450 -16.17 -15.70 32.39
CA GLU A 450 -17.20 -16.30 33.23
C GLU A 450 -16.77 -16.45 34.69
N GLY A 451 -17.71 -16.27 35.62
CA GLY A 451 -17.58 -16.75 36.99
C GLY A 451 -16.65 -15.90 37.86
N LEU A 452 -16.42 -14.66 37.48
CA LEU A 452 -15.54 -13.75 38.20
C LEU A 452 -16.22 -13.16 39.43
N SER A 453 -15.60 -13.30 40.60
CA SER A 453 -16.11 -12.77 41.87
C SER A 453 -15.62 -11.36 42.21
N CYS A 454 -14.56 -10.87 41.55
CA CYS A 454 -13.99 -9.55 41.77
C CYS A 454 -13.54 -8.92 40.45
N ILE A 455 -14.26 -7.89 39.98
CA ILE A 455 -14.02 -7.25 38.69
C ILE A 455 -12.75 -6.37 38.76
N PRO A 456 -11.72 -6.65 37.94
CA PRO A 456 -10.52 -5.81 37.84
C PRO A 456 -10.84 -4.41 37.33
N THR A 457 -10.04 -3.40 37.71
CA THR A 457 -10.27 -2.05 37.20
C THR A 457 -9.88 -1.94 35.73
N LEU A 458 -10.44 -0.95 35.01
CA LEU A 458 -10.04 -0.68 33.62
C LEU A 458 -8.54 -0.39 33.49
N GLN A 459 -7.92 0.18 34.51
CA GLN A 459 -6.49 0.46 34.53
C GLN A 459 -5.66 -0.83 34.66
N ASP A 460 -6.13 -1.79 35.45
CA ASP A 460 -5.52 -3.12 35.55
C ASP A 460 -5.59 -3.85 34.21
N ILE A 461 -6.77 -3.88 33.58
CA ILE A 461 -6.98 -4.53 32.27
C ILE A 461 -6.04 -3.92 31.22
N ARG A 462 -6.01 -2.58 31.09
CA ARG A 462 -5.11 -1.90 30.15
C ARG A 462 -3.63 -2.25 30.39
N SER A 463 -3.22 -2.40 31.65
CA SER A 463 -1.83 -2.72 32.00
C SER A 463 -1.36 -4.09 31.48
N TRP A 464 -2.29 -5.02 31.22
CA TRP A 464 -1.97 -6.37 30.75
C TRP A 464 -1.70 -6.42 29.23
N PHE A 465 -2.31 -5.52 28.47
CA PHE A 465 -2.30 -5.55 27.00
C PHE A 465 -1.33 -4.54 26.36
N LYS A 466 -0.41 -3.93 27.10
CA LYS A 466 0.58 -2.90 26.67
C LYS A 466 0.75 -2.67 25.14
N ASP A 467 1.40 -3.59 24.43
CA ASP A 467 1.75 -3.46 23.00
C ASP A 467 0.69 -4.07 22.05
N LEU A 468 -0.45 -4.50 22.60
CA LEU A 468 -1.57 -5.14 21.92
C LEU A 468 -2.85 -4.30 22.07
N PRO A 469 -3.83 -4.45 21.18
CA PRO A 469 -5.14 -3.83 21.36
C PRO A 469 -5.80 -4.35 22.63
N THR A 470 -6.26 -3.42 23.48
CA THR A 470 -6.99 -3.78 24.70
C THR A 470 -8.43 -4.17 24.35
N PRO A 471 -8.88 -5.41 24.64
CA PRO A 471 -10.27 -5.79 24.43
C PRO A 471 -11.20 -5.04 25.39
N GLN A 472 -12.44 -4.78 24.95
CA GLN A 472 -13.53 -4.49 25.87
C GLN A 472 -13.92 -5.79 26.58
N VAL A 473 -13.69 -5.87 27.89
CA VAL A 473 -13.92 -7.10 28.65
C VAL A 473 -15.25 -7.04 29.37
N HIS A 474 -16.11 -8.03 29.13
CA HIS A 474 -17.37 -8.24 29.81
C HIS A 474 -17.27 -9.42 30.77
N PHE A 475 -17.82 -9.26 31.97
CA PHE A 475 -17.81 -10.29 33.01
C PHE A 475 -19.23 -10.81 33.20
N LEU A 476 -19.41 -12.11 33.00
CA LEU A 476 -20.71 -12.77 33.10
C LEU A 476 -20.68 -13.76 34.27
N ALA A 477 -21.80 -13.87 34.99
CA ALA A 477 -21.94 -14.86 36.06
C ALA A 477 -21.85 -16.29 35.52
N GLN A 478 -22.47 -16.53 34.36
CA GLN A 478 -22.44 -17.79 33.63
C GLN A 478 -22.52 -17.51 32.11
N PHE A 479 -21.84 -18.32 31.30
CA PHE A 479 -21.93 -18.25 29.86
C PHE A 479 -23.22 -18.91 29.37
N PRO A 480 -23.95 -18.28 28.44
CA PRO A 480 -25.12 -18.87 27.81
C PRO A 480 -24.67 -19.97 26.86
N GLU A 481 -25.00 -21.21 27.21
CA GLU A 481 -24.79 -22.39 26.38
C GLU A 481 -26.11 -22.80 25.73
N ASN A 482 -26.08 -23.13 24.44
CA ASN A 482 -27.24 -23.75 23.80
C ASN A 482 -27.37 -25.22 24.23
N GLU A 483 -28.44 -25.91 23.79
CA GLU A 483 -28.69 -27.33 24.08
C GLU A 483 -27.58 -28.28 23.61
N LEU A 484 -26.60 -27.79 22.82
CA LEU A 484 -25.43 -28.51 22.32
C LEU A 484 -24.12 -28.09 23.01
N GLY A 485 -24.18 -27.29 24.08
CA GLY A 485 -23.00 -26.81 24.82
C GLY A 485 -22.15 -25.77 24.08
N LYS A 486 -22.67 -25.20 22.99
CA LYS A 486 -21.97 -24.17 22.20
C LYS A 486 -22.28 -22.78 22.72
N ILE A 487 -21.23 -22.01 22.93
CA ILE A 487 -21.28 -20.59 23.29
C ILE A 487 -21.11 -19.78 22.00
N THR A 488 -22.02 -18.85 21.74
CA THR A 488 -22.01 -17.99 20.53
C THR A 488 -21.83 -16.54 20.91
N LEU A 489 -21.25 -15.73 20.01
CA LEU A 489 -21.08 -14.29 20.23
C LEU A 489 -22.43 -13.59 20.46
N SER A 490 -23.46 -13.93 19.66
CA SER A 490 -24.80 -13.34 19.80
C SER A 490 -25.41 -13.59 21.18
N ALA A 491 -25.34 -14.81 21.68
CA ALA A 491 -25.85 -15.15 23.01
C ALA A 491 -25.09 -14.42 24.14
N LEU A 492 -23.77 -14.29 23.99
CA LEU A 492 -22.95 -13.54 24.96
C LEU A 492 -23.26 -12.05 24.97
N GLN A 493 -23.56 -11.44 23.81
CA GLN A 493 -23.93 -10.03 23.70
C GLN A 493 -25.30 -9.73 24.31
N GLU A 494 -26.28 -10.64 24.16
CA GLU A 494 -27.60 -10.51 24.79
C GLU A 494 -27.47 -10.40 26.32
N CYS A 495 -26.62 -11.23 26.94
CA CYS A 495 -26.38 -11.19 28.39
C CYS A 495 -25.60 -9.96 28.89
N VAL A 496 -25.05 -9.13 28.00
CA VAL A 496 -24.36 -7.87 28.37
C VAL A 496 -25.33 -6.68 28.39
N HIS A 497 -26.45 -6.78 27.68
CA HIS A 497 -27.46 -5.74 27.58
C HIS A 497 -28.62 -5.92 28.57
N GLU A 498 -28.64 -7.03 29.31
CA GLU A 498 -29.46 -7.27 30.52
C GLU A 498 -28.71 -6.84 31.79
#